data_AF-A0A0D2EZD0-F1
#
_entry.id   AF-A0A0D2EZD0-F1
#
_cell.length_a   1.000
_cell.length_b   1.000
_cell.length_c   1.000
_cell.angle_alpha   90.00
_cell.angle_beta   90.00
_cell.angle_gamma   90.00
#
_symmetry.space_group_name_H-M   'P 1'
#
loop_
_entity.id
_entity.type
_entity.pdbx_description
1 polymer ?
#
loop_
_entity_poly.entity_id
_entity_poly.type
_entity_poly.pdbx_seq_one_letter_code
_entity_poly.pdbx_strand_id
1 'polypeptide(L)'
;MLILNRYIFIHAINLNELLARILAAAGSVDYLIFSFLAWFFIERYGRRRVMMCSAFACSTCWTIISIALGLSQNGKGDTYKLGALATTFFFVFFASFALGVLGVPWLYPTEINHISFRAKGASLAMATNWIMNYMVAQVTPPGIANLGYKFWIIWAVICFSFIPITYFFYPETANRSLEDIDRYFAEHRNIFVFRDKVATQLKRPEMWERMDEEVARRAEEEKIRNGEQVEGGSEDGGEKGEQEVMYLEK
;
A
#
# COMPACT_ATOMS: atom_id res chain seq x y z
N MET A 1 18.17 -6.70 7.43
CA MET A 1 18.10 -6.56 5.96
C MET A 1 19.48 -6.60 5.28
N LEU A 2 20.44 -5.75 5.68
CA LEU A 2 21.81 -5.77 5.12
C LEU A 2 22.55 -7.12 5.23
N ILE A 3 22.36 -7.85 6.33
CA ILE A 3 22.98 -9.18 6.55
C ILE A 3 22.42 -10.22 5.57
N LEU A 4 21.12 -10.16 5.27
CA LEU A 4 20.47 -11.09 4.35
C LEU A 4 20.87 -10.81 2.89
N ASN A 5 20.93 -9.53 2.49
CA ASN A 5 21.41 -9.14 1.16
C ASN A 5 22.87 -9.57 0.94
N ARG A 6 23.73 -9.38 1.94
CA ARG A 6 25.12 -9.90 1.92
C ARG A 6 25.14 -11.41 1.73
N TYR A 7 24.33 -12.15 2.50
CA TYR A 7 24.27 -13.60 2.41
C TYR A 7 23.84 -14.08 1.02
N ILE A 8 22.83 -13.43 0.42
CA ILE A 8 22.35 -13.74 -0.93
C ILE A 8 23.45 -13.48 -1.97
N PHE A 9 24.12 -12.33 -1.95
CA PHE A 9 25.16 -12.02 -2.93
C PHE A 9 26.37 -12.96 -2.85
N ILE A 10 26.74 -13.38 -1.63
CA ILE A 10 27.87 -14.29 -1.42
C ILE A 10 27.49 -15.73 -1.78
N HIS A 11 26.35 -16.23 -1.31
CA HIS A 11 26.01 -17.66 -1.45
C HIS A 11 25.19 -18.01 -2.70
N ALA A 12 24.43 -17.07 -3.25
CA ALA A 12 23.66 -17.31 -4.47
C ALA A 12 24.41 -16.86 -5.73
N ILE A 13 25.14 -15.75 -5.69
CA ILE A 13 25.83 -15.17 -6.87
C ILE A 13 27.35 -15.42 -6.84
N ASN A 14 27.89 -15.97 -5.74
CA ASN A 14 29.32 -16.35 -5.61
C ASN A 14 30.28 -15.16 -5.79
N LEU A 15 29.88 -13.99 -5.27
CA LEU A 15 30.65 -12.74 -5.38
C LEU A 15 31.59 -12.55 -4.18
N ASN A 16 32.73 -11.89 -4.44
CA ASN A 16 33.71 -11.52 -3.41
C ASN A 16 33.07 -10.64 -2.32
N GLU A 17 33.47 -10.82 -1.07
CA GLU A 17 32.82 -10.20 0.10
C GLU A 17 32.81 -8.66 0.05
N LEU A 18 33.90 -8.05 -0.42
CA LEU A 18 33.99 -6.60 -0.60
C LEU A 18 32.97 -6.11 -1.63
N LEU A 19 32.84 -6.83 -2.75
CA LEU A 19 31.92 -6.50 -3.83
C LEU A 19 30.47 -6.65 -3.37
N ALA A 20 30.15 -7.72 -2.62
CA ALA A 20 28.83 -7.93 -2.05
C ALA A 20 28.41 -6.79 -1.09
N ARG A 21 29.34 -6.26 -0.29
CA ARG A 21 29.09 -5.12 0.61
C ARG A 21 28.82 -3.83 -0.17
N ILE A 22 29.61 -3.54 -1.20
CA ILE A 22 29.43 -2.37 -2.06
C ILE A 22 28.09 -2.45 -2.80
N LEU A 23 27.74 -3.61 -3.35
CA LEU A 23 26.46 -3.82 -4.03
C LEU A 23 25.26 -3.68 -3.09
N ALA A 24 25.37 -4.15 -1.84
CA ALA A 24 24.33 -3.94 -0.83
C ALA A 24 24.15 -2.45 -0.48
N ALA A 25 25.25 -1.69 -0.37
CA ALA A 25 25.21 -0.24 -0.15
C ALA A 25 24.59 0.49 -1.35
N ALA A 26 25.02 0.16 -2.57
CA ALA A 26 24.46 0.71 -3.80
C ALA A 26 22.95 0.40 -3.90
N GLY A 27 22.53 -0.81 -3.52
CA GLY A 27 21.12 -1.21 -3.53
C GLY A 27 20.28 -0.38 -2.57
N SER A 28 20.87 0.08 -1.47
CA SER A 28 20.19 0.94 -0.50
C SER A 28 20.00 2.37 -1.04
N VAL A 29 20.95 2.88 -1.82
CA VAL A 29 20.85 4.19 -2.49
C VAL A 29 19.84 4.14 -3.64
N ASP A 30 19.88 3.09 -4.45
CA ASP A 30 18.89 2.84 -5.51
C ASP A 30 17.48 2.82 -4.93
N TYR A 31 17.28 2.04 -3.87
CA TYR A 31 16.02 1.94 -3.15
C TYR A 31 15.52 3.30 -2.64
N LEU A 32 16.42 4.13 -2.11
CA LEU A 32 16.07 5.47 -1.64
C LEU A 32 15.56 6.36 -2.78
N ILE A 33 16.26 6.37 -3.92
CA ILE A 33 15.90 7.18 -5.09
C ILE A 33 14.52 6.76 -5.62
N PHE A 34 14.32 5.46 -5.83
CA PHE A 34 13.05 4.95 -6.35
C PHE A 34 11.89 5.09 -5.35
N SER A 35 12.16 5.11 -4.03
CA SER A 35 11.15 5.40 -3.02
C SER A 35 10.61 6.84 -3.13
N PHE A 36 11.45 7.82 -3.45
CA PHE A 36 10.98 9.19 -3.72
C PHE A 36 10.14 9.26 -5.00
N LEU A 37 10.54 8.55 -6.05
CA LEU A 37 9.77 8.48 -7.29
C LEU A 37 8.42 7.78 -7.10
N ALA A 38 8.35 6.79 -6.20
CA ALA A 38 7.13 6.03 -5.93
C ALA A 38 5.94 6.94 -5.57
N TRP A 39 6.19 7.99 -4.78
CA TRP A 39 5.16 8.95 -4.38
C TRP A 39 4.46 9.57 -5.61
N PHE A 40 5.24 10.05 -6.58
CA PHE A 40 4.72 10.64 -7.81
C PHE A 40 3.93 9.64 -8.66
N PHE A 41 4.40 8.39 -8.73
CA PHE A 41 3.73 7.34 -9.50
C PHE A 41 2.40 6.91 -8.86
N ILE A 42 2.36 6.75 -7.54
CA ILE A 42 1.17 6.31 -6.81
C ILE A 42 0.05 7.34 -6.91
N GLU A 43 0.37 8.63 -6.80
CA GLU A 43 -0.63 9.70 -6.92
C GLU A 43 -1.17 9.83 -8.35
N ARG A 44 -0.31 9.68 -9.36
CA ARG A 44 -0.70 9.87 -10.77
C ARG A 44 -1.42 8.68 -11.39
N TYR A 45 -1.00 7.45 -11.08
CA TYR A 45 -1.50 6.24 -11.74
C TYR A 45 -2.49 5.42 -10.91
N GLY A 46 -2.65 5.77 -9.63
CA GLY A 46 -3.50 5.05 -8.69
C GLY A 46 -2.79 3.87 -8.03
N ARG A 47 -3.33 3.42 -6.90
CA ARG A 47 -2.73 2.37 -6.06
C ARG A 47 -2.83 1.02 -6.74
N ARG A 48 -3.99 0.69 -7.32
CA ARG A 48 -4.28 -0.65 -7.89
C ARG A 48 -3.38 -0.96 -9.07
N ARG A 49 -3.26 -0.03 -10.02
CA ARG A 49 -2.43 -0.20 -11.23
C ARG A 49 -0.95 -0.29 -10.89
N VAL A 50 -0.47 0.58 -9.99
CA VAL A 50 0.93 0.58 -9.56
C VAL A 50 1.30 -0.72 -8.87
N MET A 51 0.44 -1.26 -8.00
CA MET A 51 0.65 -2.57 -7.37
C MET A 51 0.74 -3.72 -8.38
N MET A 52 -0.16 -3.78 -9.38
CA MET A 52 -0.13 -4.84 -10.39
C MET A 52 1.09 -4.74 -11.30
N CYS A 53 1.45 -3.54 -11.76
CA CYS A 53 2.61 -3.31 -12.61
C CYS A 53 3.92 -3.63 -11.87
N SER A 54 4.05 -3.21 -10.62
CA SER A 54 5.24 -3.51 -9.81
C SER A 54 5.33 -5.00 -9.47
N ALA A 55 4.22 -5.67 -9.13
CA ALA A 55 4.20 -7.11 -8.90
C ALA A 55 4.62 -7.91 -10.15
N PHE A 56 4.17 -7.49 -11.34
CA PHE A 56 4.58 -8.08 -12.62
C PHE A 56 6.08 -7.88 -12.89
N ALA A 57 6.60 -6.67 -12.67
CA ALA A 57 8.02 -6.38 -12.82
C ALA A 57 8.87 -7.22 -11.85
N CYS A 58 8.47 -7.31 -10.58
CA CYS A 58 9.14 -8.13 -9.57
C CYS A 58 9.15 -9.62 -9.94
N SER A 59 8.02 -10.17 -10.39
CA SER A 59 7.92 -11.58 -10.84
C SER A 59 8.84 -11.87 -12.03
N THR A 60 8.88 -10.94 -12.99
CA THR A 60 9.75 -11.04 -14.17
C THR A 60 11.23 -11.01 -13.76
N CYS A 61 11.62 -10.12 -12.85
CA CYS A 61 12.99 -10.05 -12.33
C CYS A 61 13.40 -11.36 -11.66
N TRP A 62 12.56 -11.91 -10.78
CA TRP A 62 12.86 -13.19 -10.12
C TRP A 62 12.96 -14.37 -11.09
N THR A 63 12.15 -14.37 -12.14
CA THR A 63 12.21 -15.37 -13.21
C THR A 63 13.56 -15.29 -13.95
N ILE A 64 13.99 -14.09 -14.32
CA ILE A 64 15.26 -13.87 -15.02
C ILE A 64 16.45 -14.24 -14.12
N ILE A 65 16.41 -13.86 -12.83
CA ILE A 65 17.42 -14.26 -11.84
C ILE A 65 17.50 -15.78 -11.73
N SER A 66 16.35 -16.47 -11.62
CA SER A 66 16.32 -17.94 -11.55
C SER A 66 16.94 -18.60 -12.80
N ILE A 67 16.62 -18.09 -14.00
CA ILE A 67 17.19 -18.59 -15.25
C ILE A 67 18.70 -18.35 -15.30
N ALA A 68 19.15 -17.15 -14.95
CA ALA A 68 20.56 -16.79 -14.97
C ALA A 68 21.39 -17.67 -14.02
N LEU A 69 20.91 -17.88 -12.79
CA LEU A 69 21.56 -18.79 -11.84
C LEU A 69 21.48 -20.25 -12.31
N GLY A 70 20.36 -20.68 -12.87
CA GLY A 70 20.19 -22.04 -13.38
C GLY A 70 21.14 -22.37 -14.53
N LEU A 71 21.38 -21.41 -15.45
CA LEU A 71 22.36 -21.57 -16.53
C LEU A 71 23.79 -21.61 -16.00
N SER A 72 24.11 -20.78 -15.02
CA SER A 72 25.43 -20.75 -14.39
C SER A 72 25.73 -22.05 -13.65
N GLN A 73 24.78 -22.60 -12.88
CA GLN A 73 24.95 -23.85 -12.14
C GLN A 73 25.09 -25.09 -13.04
N ASN A 74 24.48 -25.07 -14.23
CA ASN A 74 24.60 -26.17 -15.21
C ASN A 74 25.82 -26.04 -16.14
N GLY A 75 26.71 -25.06 -15.90
CA GLY A 75 27.90 -24.83 -16.74
C GLY A 75 27.59 -24.37 -18.17
N LYS A 76 26.36 -23.91 -18.44
CA LYS A 76 25.90 -23.47 -19.76
C LYS A 76 26.01 -21.95 -19.86
N GLY A 77 27.23 -21.45 -19.94
CA GLY A 77 27.52 -20.03 -20.18
C GLY A 77 28.68 -19.50 -19.35
N ASP A 78 29.01 -18.24 -19.61
CA ASP A 78 30.04 -17.50 -18.86
C ASP A 78 29.46 -17.09 -17.49
N THR A 79 29.97 -17.72 -16.43
CA THR A 79 29.57 -17.49 -15.04
C THR A 79 29.65 -16.01 -14.66
N TYR A 80 30.63 -15.27 -15.17
CA TYR A 80 30.78 -13.85 -14.86
C TYR A 80 29.64 -13.02 -15.45
N LYS A 81 29.30 -13.25 -16.72
CA LYS A 81 28.19 -12.52 -17.40
C LYS A 81 26.84 -12.85 -16.79
N LEU A 82 26.61 -14.11 -16.42
CA LEU A 82 25.37 -14.54 -15.79
C LEU A 82 25.23 -14.00 -14.36
N GLY A 83 26.31 -13.94 -13.59
CA GLY A 83 26.33 -13.31 -12.27
C GLY A 83 26.08 -11.80 -12.33
N ALA A 84 26.65 -11.12 -13.32
CA ALA A 84 26.38 -9.70 -13.58
C ALA A 84 24.90 -9.47 -13.95
N LEU A 85 24.34 -10.31 -14.84
CA LEU A 85 22.93 -10.25 -15.22
C LEU A 85 22.00 -10.42 -14.00
N ALA A 86 22.23 -11.45 -13.18
CA ALA A 86 21.46 -11.69 -11.97
C ALA A 86 21.54 -10.51 -11.00
N THR A 87 22.72 -9.92 -10.85
CA THR A 87 22.95 -8.74 -10.01
C THR A 87 22.18 -7.52 -10.53
N THR A 88 22.24 -7.22 -11.83
CA THR A 88 21.51 -6.09 -12.43
C THR A 88 20.00 -6.24 -12.24
N PHE A 89 19.44 -7.43 -12.50
CA PHE A 89 18.00 -7.66 -12.30
C PHE A 89 17.60 -7.63 -10.82
N PHE A 90 18.53 -7.87 -9.89
CA PHE A 90 18.28 -7.67 -8.47
C PHE A 90 18.12 -6.18 -8.11
N PHE A 91 18.87 -5.29 -8.74
CA PHE A 91 18.65 -3.83 -8.61
C PHE A 91 17.32 -3.41 -9.23
N VAL A 92 17.01 -3.90 -10.44
CA VAL A 92 15.71 -3.61 -11.08
C VAL A 92 14.54 -4.12 -10.25
N PHE A 93 14.70 -5.25 -9.55
CA PHE A 93 13.74 -5.73 -8.57
C PHE A 93 13.57 -4.74 -7.42
N PHE A 94 14.64 -4.24 -6.80
CA PHE A 94 14.54 -3.24 -5.73
C PHE A 94 13.85 -1.96 -6.18
N ALA A 95 14.22 -1.45 -7.35
CA ALA A 95 13.58 -0.28 -7.96
C ALA A 95 12.07 -0.52 -8.16
N SER A 96 11.70 -1.64 -8.77
CA SER A 96 10.30 -1.99 -9.04
C SER A 96 9.49 -2.22 -7.76
N PHE A 97 10.11 -2.82 -6.74
CA PHE A 97 9.50 -3.04 -5.44
C PHE A 97 9.27 -1.72 -4.70
N ALA A 98 10.26 -0.81 -4.71
CA ALA A 98 10.16 0.51 -4.11
C ALA A 98 9.05 1.36 -4.75
N LEU A 99 8.89 1.28 -6.07
CA LEU A 99 7.90 2.06 -6.82
C LEU A 99 6.44 1.74 -6.50
N GLY A 100 6.12 0.56 -5.96
CA GLY A 100 4.72 0.16 -5.76
C GLY A 100 4.46 -0.71 -4.55
N VAL A 101 4.94 -1.95 -4.57
CA VAL A 101 4.64 -2.96 -3.53
C VAL A 101 5.19 -2.55 -2.15
N LEU A 102 6.15 -1.64 -2.08
CA LEU A 102 6.63 -1.11 -0.82
C LEU A 102 5.61 -0.21 -0.14
N GLY A 103 5.18 0.88 -0.77
CA GLY A 103 4.42 1.94 -0.09
C GLY A 103 2.94 1.62 0.06
N VAL A 104 2.33 1.03 -0.97
CA VAL A 104 0.88 0.85 -1.01
C VAL A 104 0.35 -0.03 0.14
N PRO A 105 0.96 -1.18 0.50
CA PRO A 105 0.47 -2.02 1.59
C PRO A 105 0.49 -1.39 2.99
N TRP A 106 1.20 -0.27 3.19
CA TRP A 106 1.20 0.46 4.46
C TRP A 106 0.07 1.47 4.54
N LEU A 107 -0.29 2.06 3.40
CA LEU A 107 -1.37 3.03 3.28
C LEU A 107 -2.73 2.34 3.16
N TYR A 108 -2.78 1.28 2.36
CA TYR A 108 -4.02 0.61 1.97
C TYR A 108 -4.88 0.10 3.15
N PRO A 109 -4.32 -0.49 4.23
CA PRO A 109 -5.11 -0.85 5.40
C PRO A 109 -5.79 0.36 6.06
N THR A 110 -5.17 1.54 6.02
CA THR A 110 -5.78 2.74 6.60
C THR A 110 -6.86 3.34 5.70
N GLU A 111 -6.73 3.18 4.38
CA GLU A 111 -7.70 3.63 3.37
C GLU A 111 -8.93 2.71 3.32
N ILE A 112 -8.78 1.39 3.52
CA ILE A 112 -9.86 0.40 3.37
C ILE A 112 -10.72 0.20 4.64
N ASN A 113 -10.16 0.48 5.81
CA ASN A 113 -10.83 0.21 7.08
C ASN A 113 -11.70 1.39 7.51
N HIS A 114 -12.92 1.06 7.96
CA HIS A 114 -13.84 2.00 8.59
C HIS A 114 -13.16 2.75 9.75
N ILE A 115 -13.51 4.03 9.91
CA ILE A 115 -12.88 4.96 10.86
C ILE A 115 -12.72 4.35 12.26
N SER A 116 -13.76 3.68 12.77
CA SER A 116 -13.77 3.07 14.11
C SER A 116 -12.88 1.83 14.27
N PHE A 117 -12.60 1.09 13.19
CA PHE A 117 -11.82 -0.15 13.21
C PHE A 117 -10.42 -0.02 12.60
N ARG A 118 -10.09 1.15 12.04
CA ARG A 118 -8.82 1.44 11.37
C ARG A 118 -7.59 1.05 12.18
N ALA A 119 -7.56 1.40 13.47
CA ALA A 119 -6.42 1.07 14.34
C ALA A 119 -6.22 -0.45 14.51
N LYS A 120 -7.31 -1.22 14.60
CA LYS A 120 -7.27 -2.69 14.73
C LYS A 120 -6.87 -3.35 13.41
N GLY A 121 -7.39 -2.86 12.29
CA GLY A 121 -7.02 -3.35 10.96
C GLY A 121 -5.56 -3.07 10.63
N ALA A 122 -5.07 -1.86 10.95
CA ALA A 122 -3.67 -1.48 10.78
C ALA A 122 -2.72 -2.31 11.65
N SER A 123 -3.05 -2.55 12.93
CA SER A 123 -2.20 -3.35 13.82
C SER A 123 -2.11 -4.81 13.38
N LEU A 124 -3.20 -5.39 12.87
CA LEU A 124 -3.19 -6.75 12.29
C LEU A 124 -2.34 -6.83 11.01
N ALA A 125 -2.45 -5.83 10.14
CA ALA A 125 -1.61 -5.74 8.93
C ALA A 125 -0.12 -5.65 9.30
N MET A 126 0.21 -4.84 10.31
CA MET A 126 1.57 -4.72 10.85
C MET A 126 2.09 -6.03 11.44
N ALA A 127 1.29 -6.70 12.28
CA ALA A 127 1.66 -7.98 12.87
C ALA A 127 1.93 -9.03 11.77
N THR A 128 1.05 -9.10 10.77
CA THR A 128 1.20 -10.01 9.63
C THR A 128 2.46 -9.70 8.84
N ASN A 129 2.78 -8.42 8.60
CA ASN A 129 4.01 -8.02 7.93
C ASN A 129 5.26 -8.52 8.66
N TRP A 130 5.35 -8.31 9.97
CA TRP A 130 6.50 -8.73 10.77
C TRP A 130 6.65 -10.25 10.86
N ILE A 131 5.54 -10.97 11.02
CA ILE A 131 5.54 -12.44 11.02
C ILE A 131 6.04 -12.98 9.68
N MET A 132 5.55 -12.43 8.56
CA MET A 132 6.00 -12.83 7.23
C MET A 132 7.47 -12.50 7.00
N ASN A 133 7.93 -11.31 7.40
CA ASN A 133 9.35 -10.94 7.32
C ASN A 133 10.25 -11.92 8.09
N TYR A 134 9.84 -12.29 9.30
CA TYR A 134 10.56 -13.30 10.09
C TYR A 134 10.59 -14.65 9.39
N MET A 135 9.44 -15.12 8.89
CA MET A 135 9.33 -16.37 8.14
C MET A 135 10.27 -16.38 6.92
N VAL A 136 10.29 -15.32 6.12
CA VAL A 136 11.20 -15.20 4.96
C VAL A 136 12.66 -15.29 5.40
N ALA A 137 13.03 -14.59 6.47
CA ALA A 137 14.40 -14.60 6.98
C ALA A 137 14.84 -16.01 7.44
N GLN A 138 13.94 -16.81 8.00
CA GLN A 138 14.23 -18.19 8.42
C GLN A 138 14.26 -19.18 7.25
N VAL A 139 13.37 -19.02 6.26
CA VAL A 139 13.26 -19.94 5.11
C VAL A 139 14.36 -19.72 4.07
N THR A 140 14.90 -18.50 3.97
CA THR A 140 15.85 -18.14 2.90
C THR A 140 17.18 -18.91 2.97
N PRO A 141 17.90 -19.00 4.10
CA PRO A 141 19.15 -19.76 4.17
C PRO A 141 19.01 -21.26 3.81
N PRO A 142 18.09 -22.03 4.43
CA PRO A 142 17.91 -23.44 4.06
C PRO A 142 17.33 -23.60 2.65
N GLY A 143 16.54 -22.64 2.17
CA GLY A 143 16.01 -22.63 0.80
C GLY A 143 17.12 -22.54 -0.25
N ILE A 144 18.05 -21.59 -0.09
CA ILE A 144 19.19 -21.43 -0.99
C ILE A 144 20.09 -22.67 -0.95
N ALA A 145 20.37 -23.21 0.24
CA ALA A 145 21.26 -24.36 0.42
C ALA A 145 20.73 -25.65 -0.24
N ASN A 146 19.42 -25.91 -0.16
CA ASN A 146 18.83 -27.16 -0.67
C ASN A 146 18.33 -27.06 -2.13
N LEU A 147 17.79 -25.91 -2.53
CA LEU A 147 17.10 -25.76 -3.82
C LEU A 147 17.91 -24.99 -4.88
N GLY A 148 18.96 -24.27 -4.48
CA GLY A 148 19.79 -23.48 -5.40
C GLY A 148 18.96 -22.52 -6.25
N TYR A 149 19.09 -22.59 -7.58
CA TYR A 149 18.37 -21.71 -8.51
C TYR A 149 16.83 -21.85 -8.45
N LYS A 150 16.31 -23.02 -8.05
CA LYS A 150 14.86 -23.30 -8.00
C LYS A 150 14.15 -22.52 -6.89
N PHE A 151 14.89 -22.11 -5.86
CA PHE A 151 14.35 -21.29 -4.77
C PHE A 151 13.74 -19.97 -5.27
N TRP A 152 14.37 -19.36 -6.28
CA TRP A 152 13.93 -18.09 -6.85
C TRP A 152 12.63 -18.20 -7.65
N ILE A 153 12.29 -19.38 -8.16
CA ILE A 153 11.01 -19.64 -8.85
C ILE A 153 9.83 -19.47 -7.87
N ILE A 154 10.01 -19.89 -6.63
CA ILE A 154 8.98 -19.76 -5.59
C ILE A 154 8.61 -18.28 -5.40
N TRP A 155 9.62 -17.41 -5.32
CA TRP A 155 9.41 -15.96 -5.23
C TRP A 155 8.76 -15.37 -6.48
N ALA A 156 9.15 -15.83 -7.66
CA ALA A 156 8.53 -15.40 -8.92
C ALA A 156 7.01 -15.71 -8.95
N VAL A 157 6.63 -16.92 -8.52
CA VAL A 157 5.23 -17.36 -8.48
C VAL A 157 4.44 -16.60 -7.40
N ILE A 158 5.02 -16.41 -6.21
CA ILE A 158 4.39 -15.61 -5.15
C ILE A 158 4.15 -14.18 -5.64
N CYS A 159 5.15 -13.52 -6.23
CA CYS A 159 5.00 -12.18 -6.81
C CYS A 159 3.93 -12.15 -7.91
N PHE A 160 3.88 -13.17 -8.77
CA PHE A 160 2.85 -13.28 -9.81
C PHE A 160 1.45 -13.43 -9.23
N SER A 161 1.29 -14.21 -8.15
CA SER A 161 -0.01 -14.45 -7.50
C SER A 161 -0.65 -13.19 -6.92
N PHE A 162 0.15 -12.17 -6.57
CA PHE A 162 -0.39 -10.88 -6.13
C PHE A 162 -1.15 -10.14 -7.23
N ILE A 163 -0.85 -10.39 -8.51
CA ILE A 163 -1.51 -9.73 -9.65
C ILE A 163 -3.00 -10.10 -9.71
N PRO A 164 -3.40 -11.39 -9.81
CA PRO A 164 -4.81 -11.75 -9.83
C PRO A 164 -5.50 -11.38 -8.52
N ILE A 165 -4.84 -11.50 -7.37
CA ILE A 165 -5.43 -11.10 -6.08
C ILE A 165 -5.79 -9.59 -6.10
N THR A 166 -4.85 -8.75 -6.50
CA THR A 166 -5.08 -7.30 -6.62
C THR A 166 -6.12 -6.98 -7.69
N TYR A 167 -6.11 -7.71 -8.80
CA TYR A 167 -7.09 -7.50 -9.87
C TYR A 167 -8.52 -7.82 -9.42
N PHE A 168 -8.73 -8.95 -8.74
CA PHE A 168 -10.07 -9.43 -8.38
C PHE A 168 -10.64 -8.77 -7.12
N PHE A 169 -9.82 -8.51 -6.10
CA PHE A 169 -10.29 -8.14 -4.76
C PHE A 169 -10.03 -6.68 -4.37
N TYR A 170 -9.08 -5.98 -5.01
CA TYR A 170 -8.68 -4.64 -4.53
C TYR A 170 -9.45 -3.54 -5.28
N PRO A 171 -10.25 -2.71 -4.58
CA PRO A 171 -10.72 -1.42 -5.13
C PRO A 171 -9.57 -0.43 -5.32
N GLU A 172 -9.79 0.55 -6.18
CA GLU A 172 -8.95 1.74 -6.31
C GLU A 172 -9.32 2.74 -5.21
N THR A 173 -8.33 3.08 -4.38
CA THR A 173 -8.48 4.00 -3.24
C THR A 173 -7.96 5.40 -3.55
N ALA A 174 -7.31 5.61 -4.70
CA ALA A 174 -6.84 6.92 -5.11
C ALA A 174 -8.00 7.91 -5.33
N ASN A 175 -7.80 9.15 -4.86
CA ASN A 175 -8.73 10.27 -4.97
C ASN A 175 -10.12 10.03 -4.34
N ARG A 176 -10.22 9.13 -3.34
CA ARG A 176 -11.46 8.86 -2.60
C ARG A 176 -11.34 9.38 -1.18
N SER A 177 -12.46 9.84 -0.62
CA SER A 177 -12.54 10.10 0.81
C SER A 177 -12.67 8.77 1.58
N LEU A 178 -12.48 8.81 2.89
CA LEU A 178 -12.64 7.62 3.73
C LEU A 178 -14.11 7.21 3.80
N GLU A 179 -14.99 8.21 3.82
CA GLU A 179 -16.45 8.08 3.83
C GLU A 179 -16.97 7.42 2.55
N ASP A 180 -16.36 7.75 1.40
CA ASP A 180 -16.68 7.14 0.11
C ASP A 180 -16.46 5.62 0.11
N ILE A 181 -15.34 5.18 0.70
CA ILE A 181 -14.95 3.77 0.78
C ILE A 181 -15.90 3.03 1.73
N ASP A 182 -16.24 3.66 2.86
CA ASP A 182 -17.21 3.12 3.82
C ASP A 182 -18.61 2.98 3.20
N ARG A 183 -19.08 3.99 2.45
CA ARG A 183 -20.35 3.93 1.69
C ARG A 183 -20.33 2.81 0.65
N TYR A 184 -19.23 2.68 -0.10
CA TYR A 184 -19.07 1.64 -1.10
C TYR A 184 -19.23 0.23 -0.50
N PHE A 185 -18.54 -0.05 0.61
CA PHE A 185 -18.64 -1.35 1.28
C PHE A 185 -20.00 -1.59 1.96
N ALA A 186 -20.71 -0.52 2.36
CA ALA A 186 -22.06 -0.63 2.92
C ALA A 186 -23.10 -1.02 1.85
N GLU A 187 -23.01 -0.45 0.65
CA GLU A 187 -23.96 -0.68 -0.45
C GLU A 187 -23.62 -1.94 -1.28
N HIS A 188 -22.33 -2.22 -1.48
CA HIS A 188 -21.87 -3.30 -2.35
C HIS A 188 -21.20 -4.41 -1.54
N ARG A 189 -21.91 -5.54 -1.35
CA ARG A 189 -21.39 -6.72 -0.61
C ARG A 189 -20.65 -7.74 -1.47
N ASN A 190 -20.35 -7.42 -2.71
CA ASN A 190 -19.65 -8.34 -3.60
C ASN A 190 -18.15 -8.34 -3.31
N ILE A 191 -17.62 -9.52 -3.03
CA ILE A 191 -16.19 -9.73 -2.76
C ILE A 191 -15.34 -9.47 -4.02
N PHE A 192 -15.93 -9.64 -5.21
CA PHE A 192 -15.25 -9.44 -6.48
C PHE A 192 -15.43 -8.02 -7.01
N VAL A 193 -14.36 -7.23 -6.94
CA VAL A 193 -14.36 -5.80 -7.26
C VAL A 193 -14.06 -5.53 -8.74
N PHE A 194 -13.50 -6.50 -9.47
CA PHE A 194 -13.08 -6.31 -10.87
C PHE A 194 -14.21 -5.91 -11.85
N ARG A 195 -15.46 -6.26 -11.55
CA ARG A 195 -16.64 -5.93 -12.38
C ARG A 195 -17.21 -4.55 -12.06
N ASP A 196 -16.83 -3.99 -10.92
CA ASP A 196 -17.35 -2.72 -10.44
C ASP A 196 -16.49 -1.56 -10.98
N LYS A 197 -17.06 -0.81 -11.92
CA LYS A 197 -16.39 0.37 -12.50
C LYS A 197 -16.29 1.52 -11.50
N VAL A 198 -17.22 1.64 -10.55
CA VAL A 198 -17.24 2.71 -9.54
C VAL A 198 -16.05 2.55 -8.59
N ALA A 199 -15.75 1.30 -8.22
CA ALA A 199 -14.64 0.94 -7.34
C ALA A 199 -13.28 0.82 -8.04
N THR A 200 -13.23 0.62 -9.36
CA THR A 200 -11.96 0.41 -10.09
C THR A 200 -11.46 1.64 -10.84
N GLN A 201 -12.28 2.67 -10.98
CA GLN A 201 -11.90 3.91 -11.67
C GLN A 201 -11.03 4.84 -10.80
N LEU A 202 -10.12 5.56 -11.46
CA LEU A 202 -9.19 6.50 -10.80
C LEU A 202 -9.84 7.84 -10.42
N LYS A 203 -10.82 8.29 -11.22
CA LYS A 203 -11.54 9.55 -10.96
C LYS A 203 -12.62 9.31 -9.91
N ARG A 204 -12.78 10.27 -8.99
CA ARG A 204 -13.90 10.28 -8.06
C ARG A 204 -15.24 10.42 -8.84
N PRO A 205 -16.24 9.56 -8.60
CA PRO A 205 -17.56 9.65 -9.18
C PRO A 205 -18.29 10.91 -8.69
N GLU A 206 -18.93 11.62 -9.62
CA GLU A 206 -19.72 12.84 -9.32
C GLU A 206 -20.91 12.58 -8.39
N MET A 207 -21.39 11.34 -8.30
CA MET A 207 -22.42 10.96 -7.32
C MET A 207 -21.93 11.12 -5.87
N TRP A 208 -20.66 10.82 -5.60
CA TRP A 208 -20.09 10.94 -4.25
C TRP A 208 -19.82 12.40 -3.89
N GLU A 209 -19.40 13.21 -4.86
CA GLU A 209 -19.25 14.67 -4.70
C GLU A 209 -20.59 15.32 -4.33
N ARG A 210 -21.67 15.01 -5.07
CA ARG A 210 -23.02 15.51 -4.77
C ARG A 210 -23.52 15.10 -3.39
N MET A 211 -23.25 13.86 -2.97
CA MET A 211 -23.65 13.39 -1.64
C MET A 211 -22.94 14.16 -0.52
N ASP A 212 -21.66 14.50 -0.71
CA ASP A 212 -20.92 15.30 0.28
C ASP A 212 -21.43 16.75 0.34
N GLU A 213 -21.79 17.34 -0.81
CA GLU A 213 -22.45 18.65 -0.88
C GLU A 213 -23.81 18.63 -0.15
N GLU A 214 -24.60 17.58 -0.32
CA GLU A 214 -25.88 17.42 0.38
C GLU A 214 -25.70 17.30 1.90
N VAL A 215 -24.69 16.55 2.35
CA VAL A 215 -24.37 16.43 3.78
C VAL A 215 -23.87 17.76 4.34
N ALA A 216 -23.02 18.48 3.60
CA ALA A 216 -22.54 19.80 4.00
C ALA A 216 -23.68 20.81 4.13
N ARG A 217 -24.59 20.85 3.14
CA ARG A 217 -25.78 21.72 3.18
C ARG A 217 -26.68 21.41 4.36
N ARG A 218 -26.96 20.13 4.63
CA ARG A 218 -27.74 19.73 5.81
C ARG A 218 -27.06 20.16 7.11
N ALA A 219 -25.75 19.98 7.22
CA ALA A 219 -25.00 20.41 8.41
C ALA A 219 -25.04 21.95 8.60
N GLU A 220 -25.05 22.71 7.51
CA GLU A 220 -25.19 24.17 7.55
C GLU A 220 -26.61 24.58 7.97
N GLU A 221 -27.65 23.96 7.40
CA GLU A 221 -29.05 24.15 7.81
C GLU A 221 -29.27 23.84 9.29
N GLU A 222 -28.66 22.77 9.81
CA GLU A 222 -28.72 22.44 11.24
C GLU A 222 -27.99 23.46 12.12
N LYS A 223 -26.85 23.99 11.68
CA LYS A 223 -26.14 25.06 12.39
C LYS A 223 -26.96 26.35 12.45
N ILE A 224 -27.61 26.72 11.35
CA ILE A 224 -28.49 27.90 11.28
C ILE A 224 -29.67 27.70 12.25
N ARG A 225 -30.37 26.56 12.16
CA ARG A 225 -31.49 26.22 13.06
C ARG A 225 -31.08 26.24 14.54
N ASN A 226 -29.92 25.68 14.86
CA ASN A 226 -29.42 25.66 16.24
C ASN A 226 -28.95 27.06 16.70
N GLY A 227 -28.42 27.89 15.80
CA GLY A 227 -28.08 29.30 16.07
C GLY A 227 -29.31 30.15 16.34
N GLU A 228 -30.36 30.02 15.52
CA GLU A 228 -31.65 30.70 15.70
C GLU A 228 -32.33 30.29 17.02
N GLN A 229 -32.21 29.03 17.45
CA GLN A 229 -32.71 28.59 18.75
C GLN A 229 -31.94 29.21 19.94
N VAL A 230 -30.65 29.50 19.78
CA VAL A 230 -29.83 30.16 20.82
C VAL A 230 -30.14 31.66 20.90
N GLU A 231 -30.35 32.34 19.76
CA GLU A 231 -30.77 33.74 19.73
C GLU A 231 -32.22 33.92 20.21
N GLY A 232 -33.16 33.10 19.74
CA GLY A 232 -34.57 33.15 20.16
C GLY A 232 -34.79 32.74 21.62
N GLY A 233 -33.92 31.92 22.21
CA GLY A 233 -33.93 31.59 23.63
C GLY A 233 -33.37 32.71 24.53
N SER A 234 -32.65 33.68 23.96
CA SER A 234 -32.07 34.82 24.68
C SER A 234 -33.08 35.97 24.85
N GLU A 235 -34.00 36.15 23.89
CA GLU A 235 -35.02 37.21 23.96
C GLU A 235 -36.16 36.91 24.94
N ASP A 236 -36.64 35.65 25.06
CA ASP A 236 -37.69 35.26 26.03
C ASP A 236 -37.18 35.20 27.51
N GLY A 237 -35.87 35.19 27.72
CA GLY A 237 -35.25 35.28 29.04
C GLY A 237 -35.12 36.72 29.56
N GLY A 238 -35.04 37.71 28.64
CA GLY A 238 -34.92 39.13 28.98
C GLY A 238 -36.23 39.74 29.48
N GLU A 239 -37.36 39.45 28.82
CA GLU A 239 -38.67 39.99 29.22
C GLU A 239 -39.16 39.42 30.56
N LYS A 240 -38.86 38.15 30.87
CA LYS A 240 -39.20 37.55 32.17
C LYS A 240 -38.36 38.11 33.31
N GLY A 241 -37.08 38.40 33.07
CA GLY A 241 -36.20 39.03 34.07
C GLY A 241 -36.59 40.47 34.41
N GLU A 242 -36.98 41.27 33.43
CA GLU A 242 -37.44 42.65 33.68
C GLU A 242 -38.80 42.70 34.39
N GLN A 243 -39.72 41.77 34.10
CA GLN A 243 -40.98 41.66 34.84
C GLN A 243 -40.78 41.20 36.30
N GLU A 244 -39.85 40.29 36.56
CA GLU A 244 -39.60 39.77 37.92
C GLU A 244 -38.90 40.81 38.82
N VAL A 245 -38.03 41.65 38.28
CA VAL A 245 -37.39 42.77 39.02
C VAL A 245 -38.40 43.87 39.36
N MET A 246 -39.36 44.16 38.46
CA MET A 246 -40.42 45.16 38.71
C MET A 246 -41.43 44.76 39.79
N TYR A 247 -41.56 43.47 40.11
CA TYR A 247 -42.44 43.00 41.20
C TYR A 247 -41.79 43.01 42.58
N LEU A 248 -40.45 43.13 42.66
CA LEU A 248 -39.70 43.13 43.93
C LEU A 248 -39.44 44.55 44.48
N GLU A 249 -39.80 45.60 43.76
CA GLU A 249 -39.67 47.01 44.17
C GLU A 249 -40.99 47.67 44.68
N LYS A 250 -42.00 46.87 45.05
CA LYS A 250 -43.21 47.36 45.75
C LYS A 250 -43.38 46.68 47.11
#